data_AF-A0A645G8G1-F1
#
_entry.id   AF-A0A645G8G1-F1
#
_cell.length_a   1.000
_cell.length_b   1.000
_cell.length_c   1.000
_cell.angle_alpha   90.00
_cell.angle_beta   90.00
_cell.angle_gamma   90.00
#
_symmetry.space_group_name_H-M   'P 1'
#
loop_
_entity.id
_entity.type
_entity.pdbx_description
1 polymer ?
#
loop_
_entity_poly.entity_id
_entity_poly.type
_entity_poly.pdbx_seq_one_letter_code
_entity_poly.pdbx_strand_id
1 'polypeptide(L)' 'MPCFEPEIREAEEEGVEIIVLRNPVRYLGEDGRVTKVELTKMQLG' A
#
# COMPACT_ATOMS: atom_id res chain seq x y z
N MET A 1 2.38 -3.35 -11.87
CA MET A 1 2.57 -1.96 -11.39
C MET A 1 2.69 -1.08 -12.63
N PRO A 2 2.02 0.07 -12.74
CA PRO A 2 2.00 0.88 -13.97
C PRO A 2 3.26 1.72 -14.21
N CYS A 3 4.20 1.78 -13.26
CA CYS A 3 5.47 2.51 -13.37
C CYS A 3 6.59 1.64 -13.95
N PHE A 4 7.69 2.28 -14.36
CA PHE A 4 8.89 1.59 -14.88
C PHE A 4 9.66 0.88 -13.77
N GLU A 5 10.43 -0.13 -14.15
CA GLU A 5 11.27 -0.92 -13.23
C GLU A 5 12.24 -0.06 -12.38
N PRO A 6 12.92 0.99 -12.92
CA PRO A 6 13.80 1.82 -12.10
C PRO A 6 13.05 2.55 -10.98
N GLU A 7 11.83 3.02 -11.23
CA GLU A 7 11.01 3.74 -10.23
C GLU A 7 10.63 2.83 -9.05
N ILE A 8 10.43 1.53 -9.31
CA ILE A 8 10.18 0.54 -8.26
C ILE A 8 11.46 0.31 -7.43
N ARG A 9 12.60 0.15 -8.12
CA ARG A 9 13.88 -0.12 -7.45
C ARG A 9 14.33 1.05 -6.58
N GLU A 10 14.20 2.28 -7.07
CA GLU A 10 14.52 3.48 -6.30
C GLU A 10 13.67 3.58 -5.02
N ALA A 11 12.36 3.30 -5.10
CA ALA A 11 11.50 3.28 -3.93
C ALA A 11 11.92 2.21 -2.91
N GLU A 12 12.28 1.00 -3.36
CA GLU A 12 12.80 -0.06 -2.49
C GLU A 12 14.16 0.31 -1.87
N GLU A 13 15.06 0.95 -2.63
CA GLU A 13 16.37 1.45 -2.15
C GLU A 13 16.23 2.57 -1.10
N GLU A 14 15.18 3.38 -1.19
CA GLU A 14 14.81 4.39 -0.18
C GLU A 14 14.13 3.78 1.07
N GLY A 15 13.85 2.48 1.06
CA GLY A 15 13.21 1.76 2.17
C GLY A 15 11.69 1.81 2.18
N VAL A 16 11.05 2.09 1.03
CA VAL A 16 9.59 2.05 0.89
C VAL A 16 9.10 0.61 0.82
N GLU A 17 8.11 0.25 1.64
CA GLU A 17 7.44 -1.06 1.58
C GLU A 17 6.32 -1.07 0.53
N ILE A 18 6.42 -1.93 -0.48
CA ILE A 18 5.40 -2.10 -1.52
C ILE A 18 4.54 -3.35 -1.24
N ILE A 19 3.27 -3.13 -0.89
CA ILE A 19 2.36 -4.21 -0.46
C ILE A 19 1.33 -4.52 -1.57
N VAL A 20 1.66 -5.44 -2.49
CA VAL A 20 0.80 -5.80 -3.64
C VAL A 20 -0.40 -6.68 -3.27
N LEU A 21 -1.52 -6.67 -4.02
CA LEU A 21 -2.70 -7.49 -3.72
C LEU A 21 -3.34 -7.19 -2.34
N ARG A 22 -3.26 -5.95 -1.87
CA ARG A 22 -3.93 -5.51 -0.64
C ARG A 22 -4.89 -4.37 -0.99
N ASN A 23 -6.19 -4.61 -0.80
CA ASN A 23 -7.22 -3.60 -1.07
C ASN A 23 -7.71 -2.99 0.25
N PRO A 24 -7.90 -1.66 0.34
CA PRO A 24 -8.48 -1.03 1.51
C PRO A 24 -9.97 -1.35 1.62
N VAL A 25 -10.41 -1.71 2.82
CA VAL A 25 -11.83 -1.96 3.12
C VAL A 25 -12.39 -1.00 4.16
N ARG A 26 -11.53 -0.39 4.98
CA ARG A 26 -11.96 0.59 5.98
C ARG A 26 -10.83 1.53 6.36
N TYR A 27 -11.17 2.80 6.58
CA TYR A 27 -10.28 3.80 7.19
C TYR A 27 -10.74 4.04 8.63
N LEU A 28 -9.80 4.04 9.57
CA LEU A 28 -10.04 4.31 10.98
C LEU A 28 -9.34 5.62 11.34
N GLY A 29 -9.98 6.44 12.17
CA GLY A 29 -9.45 7.73 12.55
C GLY A 29 -10.03 8.27 13.85
N GLU A 30 -9.30 9.22 14.43
CA GLU A 30 -9.61 9.91 15.68
C GLU A 30 -9.38 11.41 15.45
N ASP A 31 -10.21 12.27 16.05
CA ASP A 31 -10.09 13.74 15.98
C ASP A 31 -9.95 14.30 14.55
N GLY A 32 -10.67 13.71 13.59
CA GLY A 32 -10.63 14.12 12.18
C GLY A 32 -9.36 13.71 11.43
N ARG A 33 -8.50 12.87 12.01
CA ARG A 33 -7.28 12.34 11.36
C ARG A 33 -7.36 10.82 11.19
N VAL A 34 -6.94 10.33 10.01
CA VAL A 34 -6.78 8.90 9.75
C VAL A 34 -5.57 8.37 10.52
N THR A 35 -5.77 7.30 11.28
CA THR A 35 -4.72 6.67 12.09
C THR A 35 -4.41 5.24 11.62
N LYS A 36 -5.35 4.55 10.99
CA LYS A 36 -5.16 3.18 10.45
C LYS A 36 -6.00 2.93 9.20
N VAL A 37 -5.57 1.95 8.41
CA VAL A 37 -6.32 1.41 7.26
C VAL A 37 -6.43 -0.10 7.42
N GLU A 38 -7.65 -0.63 7.37
CA GLU A 38 -7.89 -2.07 7.30
C GLU A 38 -7.82 -2.51 5.84
N LEU A 39 -7.06 -3.58 5.58
CA LEU A 39 -6.81 -4.11 4.24
C LEU A 39 -7.31 -5.55 4.14
N THR A 40 -7.85 -5.91 2.98
CA THR A 40 -8.10 -7.30 2.59
C THR A 40 -6.97 -7.80 1.70
N LYS A 41 -6.39 -8.96 2.04
CA LYS A 41 -5.41 -9.65 1.21
C LYS A 41 -6.12 -10.39 0.08
N MET A 42 -5.67 -10.17 -1.14
CA MET A 42 -6.21 -10.79 -2.35
C MET A 42 -5.29 -11.88 -2.88
N GLN A 43 -5.85 -12.74 -3.73
CA GLN A 43 -5.15 -13.74 -4.51
C GLN A 43 -5.57 -13.61 -5.98
N LEU A 44 -4.62 -13.81 -6.88
CA LEU A 44 -4.90 -13.93 -8.31
C LEU A 44 -5.38 -15.36 -8.60
N GLY A 45 -6.31 -15.49 -9.57
CA GLY A 45 -6.94 -16.77 -9.93
C GLY A 45 -5.96 -17.86 -10.35
#